data_AF-A0A2N3PRE5-F1
#
_entry.id   AF-A0A2N3PRE5-F1
#
_cell.length_a   1.000
_cell.length_b   1.000
_cell.length_c   1.000
_cell.angle_alpha   90.00
_cell.angle_beta   90.00
_cell.angle_gamma   90.00
#
_symmetry.space_group_name_H-M   'P 1'
#
loop_
_entity.id
_entity.type
_entity.pdbx_description
1 polymer ?
#
loop_
_entity_poly.entity_id
_entity_poly.type
_entity_poly.pdbx_seq_one_letter_code
_entity_poly.pdbx_strand_id
1 'polypeptide(L)' 'MESAAVSDPSKLAAAIKDIEGFVDDPLFRTKIGKEYRLDQIDEAMAYEAAPGARAVLVS' A
#
# COMPACT_ATOMS: atom_id res chain seq x y z
N MET A 1 -1.95 12.75 17.61
CA MET A 1 -2.17 13.19 16.21
C MET A 1 -3.11 12.16 15.61
N GLU A 2 -4.41 12.32 15.83
CA GLU A 2 -5.42 11.38 15.34
C GLU A 2 -5.68 11.64 13.85
N SER A 3 -5.67 10.58 13.04
CA SER A 3 -6.00 10.64 11.62
C SER A 3 -7.48 11.00 11.44
N ALA A 4 -7.78 12.29 11.36
CA ALA A 4 -9.11 12.85 11.13
C ALA A 4 -9.75 12.45 9.77
N ALA A 5 -9.03 11.69 8.95
CA ALA A 5 -9.48 11.25 7.63
C ALA A 5 -10.44 10.04 7.66
N VAL A 6 -10.56 9.32 8.79
CA VAL A 6 -11.34 8.07 8.86
C VAL A 6 -12.75 8.27 9.44
N SER A 7 -12.99 9.37 10.17
CA SER A 7 -14.25 9.58 10.92
C SER A 7 -15.37 10.25 10.14
N ASP A 8 -15.10 10.76 8.93
CA ASP A 8 -16.07 11.42 8.06
C ASP A 8 -16.26 10.60 6.77
N PRO A 9 -17.38 9.87 6.64
CA PRO A 9 -17.64 9.01 5.49
C PRO A 9 -17.61 9.74 4.13
N SER A 10 -17.96 11.03 4.10
CA SER A 10 -17.96 11.81 2.86
C SER A 10 -16.54 12.19 2.45
N LYS A 11 -15.69 12.52 3.43
CA LYS A 11 -14.25 12.77 3.19
C LYS A 11 -13.50 11.50 2.81
N LEU A 12 -13.89 10.36 3.39
CA LEU A 12 -13.35 9.06 3.03
C LEU A 12 -13.67 8.72 1.57
N ALA A 13 -14.93 8.89 1.15
CA ALA A 13 -15.34 8.63 -0.24
C ALA A 13 -14.64 9.54 -1.25
N ALA A 14 -14.46 10.83 -0.93
CA ALA A 14 -13.72 11.77 -1.76
C ALA A 14 -12.23 11.36 -1.87
N ALA A 15 -11.60 11.03 -0.75
CA ALA A 15 -10.20 10.60 -0.73
C ALA A 15 -9.98 9.30 -1.52
N ILE A 16 -10.90 8.34 -1.42
CA ILE A 16 -10.85 7.10 -2.21
C ILE A 16 -10.91 7.41 -3.71
N LYS A 17 -11.88 8.22 -4.13
CA LYS A 17 -12.05 8.60 -5.54
C LYS A 17 -10.84 9.34 -6.10
N ASP A 18 -10.23 10.21 -5.29
CA ASP A 18 -9.01 10.92 -5.69
C ASP A 18 -7.84 9.94 -5.85
N ILE A 19 -7.70 8.95 -4.95
CA ILE A 19 -6.64 7.95 -5.02
C ILE A 19 -6.83 6.99 -6.21
N GLU A 20 -8.07 6.57 -6.51
CA GLU A 20 -8.39 5.67 -7.63
C GLU A 20 -7.82 6.16 -8.96
N GLY A 21 -7.86 7.48 -9.22
CA GLY A 21 -7.32 8.07 -10.45
C GLY A 21 -5.80 7.94 -10.59
N PHE A 22 -5.07 7.69 -9.50
CA PHE A 22 -3.61 7.52 -9.51
C PHE A 22 -3.16 6.07 -9.55
N VAL A 23 -4.02 5.10 -9.24
CA VAL A 23 -3.61 3.67 -9.16
C VAL A 23 -3.11 3.13 -10.51
N ASP A 24 -3.66 3.63 -11.62
CA ASP A 24 -3.27 3.23 -12.97
C ASP A 24 -2.06 4.02 -13.53
N ASP A 25 -1.60 5.06 -12.82
CA ASP A 25 -0.46 5.86 -13.28
C ASP A 25 0.82 5.00 -13.27
N PRO A 26 1.59 4.97 -14.39
CA PRO A 26 2.87 4.28 -14.46
C PRO A 26 3.85 4.60 -13.32
N LEU A 27 3.74 5.76 -12.68
CA LEU A 27 4.54 6.17 -11.52
C LEU A 27 4.25 5.35 -10.26
N PHE A 28 3.01 4.86 -10.10
CA PHE A 28 2.59 4.05 -8.95
C PHE A 28 2.58 2.55 -9.25
N ARG A 29 2.94 2.13 -10.47
CA ARG A 29 3.12 0.72 -10.81
C ARG A 29 4.19 0.09 -9.93
N THR A 30 3.72 -0.76 -9.02
CA THR A 30 4.58 -1.63 -8.23
C THR A 30 4.58 -3.03 -8.83
N LYS A 31 5.67 -3.77 -8.61
CA LYS A 31 5.82 -5.19 -8.94
C LYS A 31 6.01 -5.98 -7.66
N ILE A 32 5.56 -7.22 -7.65
CA ILE A 32 5.81 -8.13 -6.52
C ILE A 32 7.31 -8.45 -6.52
N GLY A 33 7.98 -8.07 -5.44
CA GLY A 33 9.41 -8.32 -5.23
C GLY A 33 9.65 -9.68 -4.55
N LYS A 34 8.96 -9.92 -3.44
CA LYS A 34 9.01 -11.19 -2.70
C LYS A 34 7.75 -11.40 -1.87
N GLU A 35 7.31 -12.65 -1.80
CA GLU A 35 6.20 -13.06 -0.95
C GLU A 35 6.70 -13.53 0.42
N TYR A 36 5.94 -13.17 1.44
CA TYR A 36 6.18 -13.52 2.84
C TYR A 36 4.90 -14.03 3.46
N ARG A 37 5.00 -15.05 4.31
CA ARG A 37 3.87 -15.49 5.13
C ARG A 37 3.61 -14.46 6.23
N LEU A 38 2.39 -14.44 6.76
CA LEU A 38 1.99 -13.53 7.85
C LEU A 38 2.89 -13.59 9.09
N ASP A 39 3.45 -14.76 9.40
CA ASP A 39 4.39 -14.95 10.52
C ASP A 39 5.79 -14.39 10.25
N GLN A 40 6.08 -13.96 9.02
CA GLN A 40 7.35 -13.36 8.60
C GLN A 40 7.24 -11.85 8.42
N ILE A 41 6.34 -11.20 9.15
CA ILE A 41 6.05 -9.77 9.00
C ILE A 41 7.29 -8.89 9.20
N ASP A 42 8.15 -9.22 10.16
CA ASP A 42 9.38 -8.47 10.42
C ASP A 42 10.37 -8.57 9.24
N GLU A 43 10.44 -9.73 8.60
CA GLU A 43 11.28 -9.96 7.42
C GLU A 43 10.73 -9.24 6.17
N ALA A 44 9.41 -9.17 6.05
CA ALA A 44 8.73 -8.40 5.00
C ALA A 44 8.97 -6.89 5.19
N MET A 45 8.94 -6.41 6.44
CA MET A 45 9.22 -5.01 6.78
C MET A 45 10.69 -4.63 6.55
N ALA A 46 11.61 -5.57 6.73
CA ALA A 46 13.04 -5.38 6.48
C ALA A 46 13.45 -5.58 5.01
N TYR A 47 12.51 -5.87 4.11
CA TYR A 47 12.83 -6.12 2.70
C TYR A 47 13.28 -4.84 1.98
N GLU A 48 14.57 -4.77 1.65
CA GLU A 48 15.12 -3.76 0.77
C GLU A 48 14.87 -4.15 -0.70
N ALA A 49 14.17 -3.28 -1.42
CA ALA A 49 13.69 -3.55 -2.76
C ALA A 49 14.36 -2.64 -3.79
N ALA A 50 14.56 -3.17 -5.01
CA ALA A 50 14.81 -2.34 -6.18
C ALA A 50 13.61 -1.40 -6.45
N PRO A 51 13.80 -0.27 -7.16
CA PRO A 51 12.72 0.68 -7.40
C PRO A 51 11.45 0.01 -7.97
N GLY A 52 10.33 0.20 -7.27
CA GLY A 52 9.03 -0.35 -7.66
C GLY A 52 8.77 -1.79 -7.22
N ALA A 53 9.73 -2.52 -6.65
CA ALA A 53 9.47 -3.84 -6.07
C ALA A 53 8.95 -3.70 -4.62
N ARG A 54 7.98 -4.52 -4.22
CA ARG A 54 7.41 -4.53 -2.86
C ARG A 54 7.34 -5.94 -2.28
N ALA A 55 7.54 -6.06 -0.98
CA ALA A 55 7.20 -7.27 -0.24
C ALA A 55 5.67 -7.40 -0.15
N VAL A 56 5.16 -8.61 -0.33
CA VAL A 56 3.73 -8.92 -0.25
C VAL A 56 3.51 -9.98 0.83
N LEU A 57 2.57 -9.72 1.74
CA LEU A 57 2.11 -10.70 2.70
C LEU A 57 1.04 -11.58 2.06
N VAL A 58 1.23 -12.90 2.13
CA VAL A 58 0.29 -13.91 1.65
C VAL A 58 -0.28 -14.71 2.83
N SER A 59 -1.55 -15.10 2.71
CA SER A 59 -2.33 -15.83 3.72
C SER A 59 -2.09 -17.32 3.69
#